data_AF-A0A257LJQ3-F1
#
_entry.id   AF-A0A257LJQ3-F1
#
_cell.length_a   1.000
_cell.length_b   1.000
_cell.length_c   1.000
_cell.angle_alpha   90.00
_cell.angle_beta   90.00
_cell.angle_gamma   90.00
#
_symmetry.space_group_name_H-M   'P 1'
#
loop_
_entity.id
_entity.type
_entity.pdbx_description
1 polymer ?
#
loop_
_entity_poly.entity_id
_entity_poly.type
_entity_poly.pdbx_seq_one_letter_code
_entity_poly.pdbx_strand_id
1 'polypeptide(L)' 'DVPDGKVTDFRRAVQATAEETVAFSWVEWPDKATRDAGMKKMMEDPRMDPSTPGNPPMPFDGKRMIFGGFEQVVEVTA' A
#
# COMPACT_ATOMS: atom_id res chain seq x y z
N ASP A 1 7.89 -4.99 16.33
CA ASP A 1 9.23 -5.02 15.73
C ASP A 1 9.18 -5.82 14.43
N VAL A 2 10.01 -5.52 13.43
CA VAL A 2 10.01 -6.16 12.10
C VAL A 2 11.30 -6.97 11.95
N PRO A 3 11.28 -8.29 12.24
CA PRO A 3 12.49 -9.09 12.29
C PRO A 3 13.03 -9.46 10.91
N ASP A 4 14.35 -9.62 10.81
CA ASP A 4 15.02 -10.18 9.64
C ASP A 4 14.91 -11.70 9.60
N GLY A 5 14.48 -12.23 8.47
CA GLY A 5 14.29 -13.65 8.22
C GLY A 5 15.43 -14.27 7.40
N LYS A 6 15.50 -15.60 7.41
CA LYS A 6 16.45 -16.37 6.59
C LYS A 6 15.91 -16.75 5.22
N VAL A 7 14.60 -17.01 5.14
CA VAL A 7 13.92 -17.47 3.91
C VAL A 7 13.02 -16.37 3.36
N THR A 8 12.15 -15.82 4.20
CA THR A 8 11.25 -14.69 3.89
C THR A 8 11.15 -13.75 5.07
N ASP A 9 10.91 -12.48 4.78
CA ASP A 9 10.58 -11.43 5.76
C ASP A 9 10.00 -10.22 5.02
N PHE A 10 9.47 -9.25 5.77
CA PHE A 10 8.86 -8.04 5.21
C PHE A 10 9.84 -7.15 4.43
N ARG A 11 11.10 -7.07 4.87
CA ARG A 11 12.13 -6.27 4.19
C ARG A 11 12.46 -6.87 2.82
N ARG A 12 12.61 -8.19 2.74
CA ARG A 12 12.80 -8.95 1.50
C ARG A 12 11.60 -8.86 0.57
N ALA A 13 10.37 -8.86 1.11
CA ALA A 13 9.15 -8.79 0.31
C ALA A 13 9.16 -7.54 -0.61
N VAL A 14 9.55 -6.39 -0.08
CA VAL A 14 9.63 -5.12 -0.84
C VAL A 14 11.06 -4.75 -1.27
N GLN A 15 12.01 -5.68 -1.17
CA GLN A 15 13.43 -5.44 -1.48
C GLN A 15 13.98 -4.16 -0.83
N ALA A 16 13.70 -3.96 0.46
CA ALA A 16 14.12 -2.78 1.21
C ALA A 16 15.65 -2.70 1.35
N THR A 17 16.22 -1.51 1.14
CA THR A 17 17.64 -1.24 1.41
C THR A 17 17.89 -1.01 2.90
N ALA A 18 19.15 -0.88 3.30
CA ALA A 18 19.54 -0.58 4.68
C ALA A 18 19.03 0.79 5.18
N GLU A 19 18.73 1.72 4.27
CA GLU A 19 18.28 3.08 4.55
C GLU A 19 16.74 3.20 4.56
N GLU A 20 16.04 2.10 4.26
CA GLU A 20 14.58 2.07 4.13
C GLU A 20 13.91 1.29 5.26
N THR A 21 12.70 1.74 5.60
CA THR A 21 11.81 1.10 6.57
C THR A 21 10.54 0.59 5.88
N VAL A 22 10.06 -0.58 6.27
CA VAL A 22 8.81 -1.14 5.73
C VAL A 22 7.61 -0.42 6.32
N ALA A 23 6.70 0.03 5.46
CA ALA A 23 5.36 0.47 5.85
C ALA A 23 4.33 -0.61 5.48
N PHE A 24 3.54 -1.06 6.45
CA PHE A 24 2.39 -1.93 6.22
C PHE A 24 1.11 -1.11 6.39
N SER A 25 0.24 -1.15 5.38
CA SER A 25 -1.02 -0.40 5.38
C SER A 25 -2.10 -1.18 4.65
N TRP A 26 -3.35 -0.88 4.99
CA TRP A 26 -4.53 -1.36 4.30
C TRP A 26 -5.60 -0.27 4.29
N VAL A 27 -6.57 -0.41 3.37
CA VAL A 27 -7.76 0.43 3.31
C VAL A 27 -8.95 -0.50 3.37
N GLU A 28 -9.82 -0.26 4.36
CA GLU A 28 -11.05 -1.03 4.53
C GLU A 28 -12.14 -0.47 3.63
N TRP A 29 -12.88 -1.38 3.01
CA TRP A 29 -13.99 -1.06 2.13
C TRP A 29 -15.19 -1.93 2.51
N PRO A 30 -16.41 -1.40 2.42
CA PRO A 30 -17.61 -2.18 2.74
C PRO A 30 -17.83 -3.32 1.74
N ASP A 31 -17.38 -3.14 0.49
CA ASP A 31 -17.52 -4.14 -0.57
C ASP A 31 -16.52 -3.87 -1.73
N LYS A 32 -16.36 -4.87 -2.62
CA LYS A 32 -15.47 -4.79 -3.78
C LYS A 32 -15.87 -3.71 -4.79
N ALA A 33 -17.17 -3.52 -5.04
CA ALA A 33 -17.63 -2.52 -6.00
C ALA A 33 -17.30 -1.09 -5.55
N THR A 34 -17.47 -0.82 -4.25
CA THR A 34 -17.09 0.44 -3.61
C THR A 34 -15.57 0.63 -3.68
N ARG A 35 -14.78 -0.40 -3.38
CA ARG A 35 -13.30 -0.36 -3.52
C ARG A 35 -12.88 -0.01 -4.95
N ASP A 36 -13.47 -0.65 -5.95
CA ASP A 36 -13.08 -0.46 -7.35
C ASP A 36 -13.46 0.94 -7.84
N ALA A 37 -14.65 1.43 -7.48
CA ALA A 37 -15.07 2.79 -7.77
C ALA A 37 -14.19 3.84 -7.07
N GLY A 38 -13.82 3.60 -5.80
CA GLY A 38 -12.93 4.47 -5.04
C GLY A 38 -11.52 4.54 -5.62
N MET A 39 -10.95 3.38 -5.97
CA MET A 39 -9.61 3.30 -6.58
C MET A 39 -9.58 4.01 -7.94
N LYS A 40 -10.61 3.83 -8.77
CA LYS A 40 -10.73 4.55 -10.04
C LYS A 40 -10.73 6.07 -9.84
N LYS A 41 -11.56 6.57 -8.91
CA LYS A 41 -11.62 8.00 -8.61
C LYS A 41 -10.28 8.53 -8.10
N MET A 42 -9.58 7.79 -7.25
CA MET A 42 -8.27 8.19 -6.72
C MET A 42 -7.23 8.33 -7.84
N MET A 43 -7.20 7.39 -8.79
CA MET A 43 -6.28 7.42 -9.94
C MET A 43 -6.58 8.56 -10.91
N GLU A 44 -7.82 9.02 -10.98
CA GLU A 44 -8.27 10.13 -11.83
C GLU A 44 -8.20 11.49 -11.11
N ASP A 45 -7.88 11.52 -9.81
CA ASP A 45 -7.91 12.73 -8.99
C ASP A 45 -6.59 13.52 -9.09
N PRO A 46 -6.60 14.76 -9.61
CA PRO A 46 -5.40 15.58 -9.71
C PRO A 46 -4.73 15.88 -8.37
N ARG A 47 -5.47 15.77 -7.25
CA ARG A 47 -4.91 15.96 -5.90
C ARG A 47 -3.98 14.81 -5.47
N MET A 48 -4.08 13.67 -6.16
CA MET A 48 -3.29 12.46 -5.89
C MET A 48 -2.17 12.25 -6.91
N ASP A 49 -2.13 13.03 -7.98
CA ASP A 49 -1.11 12.93 -9.02
C ASP A 49 0.19 13.64 -8.61
N PRO A 50 1.31 12.92 -8.38
CA PRO A 50 2.59 13.53 -7.99
C PRO A 50 3.20 14.42 -9.09
N SER A 51 2.72 14.33 -10.33
CA SER A 51 3.15 15.20 -11.42
C SER A 51 2.42 16.55 -11.45
N THR A 52 1.33 16.69 -10.69
CA THR A 52 0.60 17.96 -10.58
C THR A 52 1.40 18.98 -9.76
N PRO A 53 1.60 20.23 -10.24
CA PRO A 53 2.34 21.26 -9.51
C PRO A 53 1.77 21.53 -8.11
N GLY A 54 2.62 21.43 -7.10
CA GLY A 54 2.26 21.64 -5.69
C GLY A 54 1.95 20.37 -4.91
N ASN A 55 1.77 19.23 -5.58
CA ASN A 55 1.66 17.94 -4.89
C ASN A 55 3.04 17.41 -4.49
N PRO A 56 3.16 16.75 -3.32
CA PRO A 56 4.41 16.13 -2.92
C PRO A 56 4.73 14.93 -3.84
N PRO A 57 6.03 14.68 -4.14
CA PRO A 57 6.43 13.47 -4.85
C PRO A 57 6.13 12.24 -4.00
N MET A 58 6.03 11.07 -4.65
CA MET A 58 5.94 9.81 -3.90
C MET A 58 7.18 9.63 -3.01
N PRO A 59 7.01 9.44 -1.68
CA PRO A 59 8.12 9.35 -0.75
C PRO A 59 8.77 7.96 -0.69
N PHE A 60 8.39 7.05 -1.60
CA PHE A 60 8.89 5.68 -1.70
C PHE A 60 8.97 5.23 -3.16
N ASP A 61 9.71 4.16 -3.42
CA ASP A 61 9.83 3.56 -4.75
C ASP A 61 8.59 2.72 -5.10
N GLY A 62 7.70 3.30 -5.92
CA GLY A 62 6.48 2.64 -6.37
C GLY A 62 6.69 1.34 -7.14
N LYS A 63 7.87 1.08 -7.71
CA LYS A 63 8.15 -0.18 -8.41
C LYS A 63 8.25 -1.38 -7.49
N ARG A 64 8.60 -1.15 -6.22
CA ARG A 64 8.74 -2.18 -5.18
C ARG A 64 7.52 -2.30 -4.28
N MET A 65 6.52 -1.44 -4.47
CA MET A 65 5.26 -1.52 -3.75
C MET A 65 4.49 -2.78 -4.14
N ILE A 66 4.09 -3.55 -3.13
CA ILE A 66 3.17 -4.69 -3.30
C ILE A 66 1.78 -4.22 -2.88
N PHE A 67 0.79 -4.42 -3.74
CA PHE A 67 -0.60 -4.11 -3.44
C PHE A 67 -1.52 -5.25 -3.91
N GLY A 68 -2.64 -5.42 -3.20
CA GLY A 68 -3.63 -6.45 -3.51
C GLY A 68 -4.98 -6.13 -2.86
N GLY A 69 -6.05 -6.70 -3.41
CA GLY A 69 -7.38 -6.69 -2.81
C GLY A 69 -7.67 -8.06 -2.21
N PHE A 70 -8.17 -8.09 -0.98
CA PHE A 70 -8.46 -9.32 -0.25
C PHE A 70 -9.90 -9.29 0.26
N GLU A 71 -10.57 -10.44 0.23
CA GLU A 71 -11.87 -10.61 0.88
C GLU A 71 -11.65 -10.98 2.35
N GLN A 72 -12.38 -10.31 3.24
CA GLN A 72 -12.28 -10.56 4.68
C GLN A 72 -12.99 -11.87 5.02
N VAL A 73 -12.22 -12.87 5.45
CA VAL A 73 -12.74 -14.19 5.83
C VAL A 73 -13.00 -14.35 7.33
N VAL A 74 -12.37 -13.51 8.16
CA VAL A 74 -12.51 -13.51 9.62
C VAL A 74 -12.52 -12.07 10.12
N GLU A 75 -13.46 -11.78 11.01
CA GLU A 75 -13.47 -10.58 11.84
C GLU A 75 -13.62 -11.03 13.29
N VAL A 76 -12.70 -10.60 14.16
CA VAL A 76 -12.81 -10.87 15.59
C VAL A 76 -13.25 -9.57 16.27
N THR A 77 -14.49 -9.55 16.73
CA THR A 77 -15.00 -8.48 17.59
C THR A 77 -14.52 -8.71 19.02
N ALA A 78 -14.07 -7.63 19.67
CA ALA A 78 -13.60 -7.66 21.05
C ALA A 78 -14.73 -7.78 22.07
#